data_AF-A0A954A598-F1
#
_entry.id   AF-A0A954A598-F1
#
_cell.length_a   1.000
_cell.length_b   1.000
_cell.length_c   1.000
_cell.angle_alpha   90.00
_cell.angle_beta   90.00
_cell.angle_gamma   90.00
#
_symmetry.space_group_name_H-M   'P 1'
#
loop_
_entity.id
_entity.type
_entity.pdbx_description
1 polymer ?
#
loop_
_entity_poly.entity_id
_entity_poly.type
_entity_poly.pdbx_seq_one_letter_code
_entity_poly.pdbx_strand_id
1 'polypeptide(L)'
;MVFRPGLGLLVLLVLAAGTVSPGYAVSPGYAVSFEGAALLEGAVVTSGDDLSDREKDVIREAKASLRSGSKGEKIGALENLAELAKARPSMPSPQIANTVALALKDDELQVRKKAVVILPKVHRDIATRKLCGTLSSLRKTHRGVYRRYWKNVEKWLELFVVDESENLGQNVDRLLKLMKQFSEASSKLYETLVETREFHEALIDAMLELGGDECYGAVKDYYRYVVDYSFRDSLPCVRALLKFGARPGVEKVIEDLADHYDYSDMQNMIKDMQAENDPRAEDFVDWGEEYHKALVAMVEARKLPAGPEFGPGVADKWKTWWEANREKFPFEVGSKSE
;
A
#
# COMPACT_ATOMS: atom_id res chain seq x y z
N MET A 1 -14.42 -22.53 32.75
CA MET A 1 -13.28 -21.97 31.98
C MET A 1 -12.20 -21.59 32.98
N VAL A 2 -11.12 -22.37 33.06
CA VAL A 2 -9.98 -22.06 33.91
C VAL A 2 -9.04 -21.18 33.09
N PHE A 3 -9.01 -19.88 33.37
CA PHE A 3 -7.98 -18.97 32.86
C PHE A 3 -6.64 -19.44 33.44
N ARG A 4 -5.77 -20.03 32.60
CA ARG A 4 -4.41 -20.40 33.02
C ARG A 4 -3.54 -19.14 32.98
N PRO A 5 -3.07 -18.60 34.12
CA PRO A 5 -2.34 -17.34 34.19
C PRO A 5 -1.00 -17.33 33.43
N GLY A 6 -0.46 -18.51 33.09
CA GLY A 6 0.76 -18.63 32.27
C GLY A 6 0.59 -18.23 30.79
N LEU A 7 -0.61 -18.34 30.22
CA LEU A 7 -0.83 -18.00 28.80
C LEU A 7 -0.81 -16.49 28.56
N GLY A 8 -1.31 -15.70 29.51
CA GLY A 8 -1.30 -14.24 29.44
C GLY A 8 0.11 -13.66 29.52
N LEU A 9 0.97 -14.26 30.36
CA LEU A 9 2.38 -13.85 30.47
C LEU A 9 3.17 -14.20 29.19
N LEU A 10 2.85 -15.32 28.54
CA LEU A 10 3.51 -15.75 27.30
C LEU A 10 3.14 -14.86 26.11
N VAL A 11 1.88 -14.44 26.02
CA VAL A 11 1.42 -13.45 25.02
C VAL A 11 2.08 -12.09 25.25
N LEU A 12 2.18 -11.63 26.51
CA LEU A 12 2.90 -10.40 26.86
C LEU A 12 4.40 -10.48 26.57
N LEU A 13 5.05 -11.62 26.80
CA LEU A 13 6.47 -11.83 26.48
C LEU A 13 6.74 -11.93 24.98
N VAL A 14 5.82 -12.49 24.18
CA VAL A 14 5.91 -12.50 22.71
C VAL A 14 5.73 -11.08 22.14
N LEU A 15 4.84 -10.27 22.73
CA LEU A 15 4.69 -8.86 22.36
C LEU A 15 5.91 -8.02 22.78
N ALA A 16 6.46 -8.24 23.98
CA ALA A 16 7.66 -7.55 24.48
C ALA A 16 8.97 -8.01 23.82
N ALA A 17 9.07 -9.26 23.36
CA ALA A 17 10.26 -9.72 22.62
C ALA A 17 10.27 -9.23 21.16
N GLY A 18 9.13 -8.79 20.63
CA GLY A 18 9.03 -8.09 19.35
C GLY A 18 9.62 -6.68 19.34
N THR A 19 9.97 -6.11 20.50
CA THR A 19 10.57 -4.77 20.64
C THR A 19 12.10 -4.79 20.81
N VAL A 20 12.73 -5.96 20.98
CA VAL A 20 14.20 -6.05 21.10
C VAL A 20 14.85 -6.13 19.72
N SER A 21 15.42 -5.01 19.29
CA SER A 21 16.13 -4.83 18.02
C SER A 21 17.51 -5.52 18.03
N PRO A 22 17.81 -6.45 17.10
CA PRO A 22 19.19 -6.72 16.70
C PRO A 22 19.51 -5.90 15.45
N GLY A 23 20.59 -5.11 15.50
CA GLY A 23 21.09 -4.35 14.36
C GLY A 23 21.22 -5.23 13.11
N TYR A 24 20.50 -4.86 12.05
CA TYR A 24 20.44 -5.66 10.82
C TYR A 24 21.61 -5.36 9.90
N ALA A 25 22.39 -6.40 9.64
CA ALA A 25 23.18 -6.53 8.42
C ALA A 25 22.25 -7.02 7.29
N VAL A 26 22.23 -6.28 6.18
CA VAL A 26 21.44 -6.57 4.97
C VAL A 26 21.87 -7.92 4.37
N SER A 27 20.93 -8.84 4.20
CA SER A 27 21.15 -10.11 3.48
C SER A 27 20.30 -10.13 2.20
N PRO A 28 20.79 -10.69 1.07
CA PRO A 28 20.17 -10.50 -0.22
C PRO A 28 18.98 -11.44 -0.48
N GLY A 29 17.85 -10.85 -0.91
CA GLY A 29 17.05 -11.29 -2.05
C GLY A 29 16.09 -12.48 -1.85
N TYR A 30 14.85 -12.19 -1.46
CA TYR A 30 13.71 -12.92 -2.02
C TYR A 30 13.05 -12.01 -3.06
N ALA A 31 13.26 -12.31 -4.34
CA ALA A 31 12.44 -11.70 -5.38
C ALA A 31 10.99 -12.14 -5.17
N VAL A 32 10.11 -11.20 -4.84
CA VAL A 32 8.67 -11.44 -4.90
C VAL A 32 8.32 -11.48 -6.38
N SER A 33 8.36 -12.67 -6.98
CA SER A 33 7.91 -12.81 -8.38
C SER A 33 6.42 -12.47 -8.44
N PHE A 34 6.08 -11.43 -9.20
CA PHE A 34 4.70 -11.07 -9.49
C PHE A 34 4.10 -12.04 -10.51
N GLU A 35 3.92 -13.31 -10.11
CA GLU A 35 3.20 -14.33 -10.89
C GLU A 35 1.69 -14.09 -10.82
N GLY A 36 1.25 -13.01 -11.48
CA GLY A 36 -0.13 -12.71 -11.83
C GLY A 36 -0.23 -12.50 -13.34
N ALA A 37 0.25 -13.47 -14.13
CA ALA A 37 0.47 -13.31 -15.57
C ALA A 37 -0.82 -13.27 -16.42
N ALA A 38 -1.92 -13.89 -16.00
CA ALA A 38 -3.04 -14.16 -16.92
C ALA A 38 -4.00 -12.99 -17.19
N LEU A 39 -3.98 -11.89 -16.44
CA LEU A 39 -5.01 -10.83 -16.56
C LEU A 39 -4.58 -9.59 -17.37
N LEU A 40 -3.32 -9.48 -17.78
CA LEU A 40 -2.81 -8.30 -18.52
C LEU A 40 -2.50 -8.56 -20.00
N GLU A 41 -2.64 -9.81 -20.44
CA GLU A 41 -2.44 -10.27 -21.82
C GLU A 41 -3.73 -10.22 -22.66
N GLY A 42 -4.67 -9.34 -22.30
CA GLY A 42 -5.67 -8.89 -23.26
C GLY A 42 -4.96 -8.06 -24.34
N ALA A 43 -4.45 -8.73 -25.37
CA ALA A 43 -3.88 -8.10 -26.55
C ALA A 43 -4.98 -7.32 -27.26
N VAL A 44 -5.07 -6.02 -26.98
CA VAL A 44 -5.78 -5.10 -27.86
C VAL A 44 -4.91 -4.98 -29.11
N VAL A 45 -5.32 -5.67 -30.17
CA VAL A 45 -4.86 -5.40 -31.53
C VAL A 45 -5.40 -4.02 -31.90
N THR A 46 -4.67 -2.96 -31.54
CA THR A 46 -4.92 -1.63 -32.08
C THR A 46 -4.30 -1.60 -33.47
N SER A 47 -5.11 -1.88 -34.48
CA SER A 47 -4.81 -1.53 -35.86
C SER A 47 -4.59 -0.02 -35.96
N GLY A 48 -3.40 0.38 -36.42
CA GLY A 48 -3.17 1.74 -36.93
C GLY A 48 -2.41 2.71 -36.03
N ASP A 49 -1.30 2.29 -35.42
CA ASP A 49 -0.30 3.26 -34.93
C ASP A 49 0.72 3.47 -36.06
N ASP A 50 0.65 4.60 -36.78
CA ASP A 50 1.64 5.03 -37.78
C ASP A 50 2.94 5.42 -37.07
N LEU A 51 3.67 4.39 -36.65
CA LEU A 51 5.03 4.51 -36.15
C LEU A 51 5.99 4.45 -37.33
N SER A 52 6.93 5.39 -37.36
CA SER A 52 8.09 5.30 -38.23
C SER A 52 8.92 4.07 -37.87
N ASP A 53 9.72 3.59 -38.82
CA ASP A 53 10.56 2.42 -38.58
C ASP A 53 11.58 2.67 -37.47
N ARG A 54 12.07 3.91 -37.35
CA ARG A 54 12.93 4.32 -36.24
C ARG A 54 12.24 4.18 -34.87
N GLU A 55 10.97 4.52 -34.77
CA GLU A 55 10.23 4.38 -33.50
C GLU A 55 9.95 2.91 -33.17
N LYS A 56 9.65 2.10 -34.17
CA LYS A 56 9.51 0.65 -34.00
C LYS A 56 10.83 0.04 -33.49
N ASP A 57 11.96 0.50 -34.01
CA ASP A 57 13.28 0.08 -33.57
C ASP A 57 13.55 0.46 -32.11
N VAL A 58 13.29 1.72 -31.73
CA VAL A 58 13.44 2.18 -30.33
C VAL A 58 12.54 1.36 -29.39
N ILE A 59 11.29 1.11 -29.77
CA ILE A 59 10.37 0.28 -28.97
C ILE A 59 10.89 -1.16 -28.84
N ARG A 60 11.44 -1.73 -29.91
CA ARG A 60 11.99 -3.09 -29.91
C ARG A 60 13.22 -3.19 -29.01
N GLU A 61 14.14 -2.24 -29.10
CA GLU A 61 15.33 -2.16 -28.25
C GLU A 61 14.93 -1.98 -26.79
N ALA A 62 14.01 -1.06 -26.50
CA ALA A 62 13.51 -0.84 -25.14
C ALA A 62 12.85 -2.09 -24.56
N LYS A 63 12.07 -2.85 -25.35
CA LYS A 63 11.52 -4.15 -24.91
C LYS A 63 12.61 -5.15 -24.53
N ALA A 64 13.72 -5.19 -25.28
CA ALA A 64 14.84 -6.07 -24.96
C ALA A 64 15.52 -5.63 -23.65
N SER A 65 15.85 -4.34 -23.52
CA SER A 65 16.47 -3.78 -22.31
C SER A 65 15.59 -3.97 -21.06
N LEU A 66 14.27 -3.79 -21.17
CA LEU A 66 13.36 -4.00 -20.05
C LEU A 66 13.31 -5.46 -19.57
N ARG A 67 13.56 -6.43 -20.46
CA ARG A 67 13.51 -7.86 -20.12
C ARG A 67 14.80 -8.37 -19.49
N SER A 68 15.95 -7.91 -19.98
CA SER A 68 17.25 -8.52 -19.64
C SER A 68 18.35 -7.53 -19.32
N GLY A 69 18.08 -6.22 -19.36
CA GLY A 69 19.06 -5.19 -19.03
C GLY A 69 19.32 -5.07 -17.53
N SER A 70 20.44 -4.46 -17.19
CA SER A 70 20.72 -3.95 -15.85
C SER A 70 19.70 -2.87 -15.44
N LYS A 71 19.58 -2.60 -14.14
CA LYS A 71 18.73 -1.52 -13.61
C LYS A 71 18.93 -0.18 -14.34
N GLY A 72 20.19 0.18 -14.62
CA GLY A 72 20.53 1.41 -15.35
C GLY A 72 20.02 1.40 -16.80
N GLU A 73 20.19 0.29 -17.51
CA GLU A 73 19.69 0.12 -18.88
C GLU A 73 18.16 0.12 -18.94
N LYS A 74 17.49 -0.50 -17.95
CA LYS A 74 16.03 -0.48 -17.83
C LYS A 74 15.51 0.94 -17.63
N ILE A 75 16.12 1.71 -16.72
CA ILE A 75 15.75 3.11 -16.48
C ILE A 75 15.99 3.97 -17.73
N GLY A 76 17.15 3.82 -18.38
CA GLY A 76 17.45 4.53 -19.62
C GLY A 76 16.48 4.20 -20.76
N ALA A 77 16.06 2.93 -20.88
CA ALA A 77 15.04 2.52 -21.83
C ALA A 77 13.68 3.18 -21.55
N LEU A 78 13.26 3.28 -20.29
CA LEU A 78 12.05 4.01 -19.90
C LEU A 78 12.14 5.50 -20.22
N GLU A 79 13.29 6.13 -19.98
CA GLU A 79 13.51 7.54 -20.30
C GLU A 79 13.46 7.79 -21.81
N ASN A 80 14.09 6.94 -22.62
CA ASN A 80 14.01 7.02 -24.08
C ASN A 80 12.57 6.88 -24.58
N LEU A 81 11.78 5.96 -24.01
CA LEU A 81 10.35 5.84 -24.33
C LEU A 81 9.55 7.08 -23.92
N ALA A 82 9.89 7.70 -22.78
CA ALA A 82 9.23 8.93 -22.34
C ALA A 82 9.54 10.12 -23.26
N GLU A 83 10.79 10.27 -23.71
CA GLU A 83 11.16 11.30 -24.69
C GLU A 83 10.49 11.06 -26.04
N LEU A 84 10.40 9.81 -26.48
CA LEU A 84 9.68 9.44 -27.69
C LEU A 84 8.20 9.81 -27.62
N ALA A 85 7.55 9.58 -26.46
CA ALA A 85 6.17 9.98 -26.23
C ALA A 85 6.01 11.52 -26.23
N LYS A 86 6.93 12.26 -25.60
CA LYS A 86 6.93 13.73 -25.58
C LYS A 86 7.06 14.34 -26.98
N ALA A 87 7.80 13.70 -27.89
CA ALA A 87 7.92 14.14 -29.27
C ALA A 87 6.61 14.02 -30.07
N ARG A 88 5.61 13.27 -29.56
CA ARG A 88 4.30 13.04 -30.18
C ARG A 88 3.12 13.47 -29.27
N PRO A 89 3.04 14.74 -28.83
CA PRO A 89 2.02 15.15 -27.87
C PRO A 89 0.59 15.08 -28.43
N SER A 90 0.42 15.19 -29.76
CA SER A 90 -0.87 15.12 -30.44
C SER A 90 -1.33 13.70 -30.79
N MET A 91 -0.46 12.69 -30.68
CA MET A 91 -0.77 11.29 -30.98
C MET A 91 -0.14 10.37 -29.92
N PRO A 92 -0.82 10.18 -28.77
CA PRO A 92 -0.46 9.18 -27.77
C PRO A 92 -0.31 7.81 -28.43
N SER A 93 0.84 7.14 -28.30
CA SER A 93 1.04 5.81 -28.90
C SER A 93 0.67 4.69 -27.91
N PRO A 94 -0.35 3.88 -28.21
CA PRO A 94 -0.63 2.65 -27.49
C PRO A 94 0.58 1.72 -27.34
N GLN A 95 1.44 1.64 -28.35
CA GLN A 95 2.58 0.73 -28.32
C GLN A 95 3.65 1.18 -27.32
N ILE A 96 3.95 2.48 -27.24
CA ILE A 96 4.86 3.03 -26.24
C ILE A 96 4.30 2.78 -24.85
N ALA A 97 3.01 3.08 -24.62
CA ALA A 97 2.37 2.88 -23.32
C ALA A 97 2.40 1.41 -22.87
N ASN A 98 2.07 0.47 -23.77
CA ASN A 98 2.15 -0.96 -23.45
C ASN A 98 3.58 -1.42 -23.17
N THR A 99 4.59 -0.80 -23.79
CA THR A 99 6.00 -1.11 -23.56
C THR A 99 6.45 -0.59 -22.19
N VAL A 100 6.13 0.65 -21.84
CA VAL A 100 6.37 1.20 -20.49
C VAL A 100 5.68 0.34 -19.43
N ALA A 101 4.46 -0.14 -19.70
CA ALA A 101 3.70 -0.97 -18.76
C ALA A 101 4.35 -2.33 -18.44
N LEU A 102 5.29 -2.83 -19.26
CA LEU A 102 6.05 -4.05 -18.94
C LEU A 102 6.87 -3.88 -17.66
N ALA A 103 7.41 -2.68 -17.43
CA ALA A 103 8.24 -2.37 -16.28
C ALA A 103 7.47 -2.25 -14.96
N LEU A 104 6.11 -2.27 -14.99
CA LEU A 104 5.30 -2.32 -13.76
C LEU A 104 5.47 -3.63 -12.99
N LYS A 105 5.98 -4.68 -13.65
CA LYS A 105 6.24 -6.00 -13.06
C LYS A 105 7.72 -6.27 -12.81
N ASP A 106 8.58 -5.26 -12.95
CA ASP A 106 10.01 -5.45 -12.76
C ASP A 106 10.32 -5.81 -11.30
N ASP A 107 11.37 -6.60 -11.04
CA ASP A 107 11.78 -6.93 -9.67
C ASP A 107 12.38 -5.71 -8.95
N GLU A 108 12.91 -4.72 -9.68
CA GLU A 108 13.52 -3.52 -9.13
C GLU A 108 12.48 -2.42 -8.84
N LEU A 109 12.31 -2.06 -7.56
CA LEU A 109 11.38 -1.00 -7.12
C LEU A 109 11.52 0.30 -7.92
N GLN A 110 12.76 0.75 -8.15
CA GLN A 110 13.02 2.01 -8.85
C GLN A 110 12.57 1.97 -10.33
N VAL A 111 12.68 0.80 -10.97
CA VAL A 111 12.20 0.60 -12.35
C VAL A 111 10.67 0.67 -12.37
N ARG A 112 10.00 0.00 -11.42
CA ARG A 112 8.54 0.07 -11.28
C ARG A 112 8.05 1.50 -11.03
N LYS A 113 8.66 2.22 -10.08
CA LYS A 113 8.32 3.64 -9.78
C LYS A 113 8.49 4.53 -11.01
N LYS A 114 9.60 4.37 -11.75
CA LYS A 114 9.85 5.14 -12.98
C LYS A 114 8.76 4.87 -14.03
N ALA A 115 8.36 3.61 -14.22
CA ALA A 115 7.29 3.26 -15.13
C ALA A 115 5.95 3.90 -14.74
N VAL A 116 5.60 3.90 -13.45
CA VAL A 116 4.39 4.53 -12.91
C VAL A 116 4.36 6.04 -13.17
N VAL A 117 5.48 6.73 -13.05
CA VAL A 117 5.56 8.19 -13.32
C VAL A 117 5.44 8.52 -14.81
N ILE A 118 5.90 7.64 -15.69
CA ILE A 118 5.89 7.87 -17.14
C ILE A 118 4.52 7.55 -17.72
N LEU A 119 3.89 6.46 -17.29
CA LEU A 119 2.72 5.90 -17.97
C LEU A 119 1.54 6.87 -18.13
N PRO A 120 1.14 7.68 -17.13
CA PRO A 120 0.07 8.67 -17.26
C PRO A 120 0.31 9.69 -18.38
N LYS A 121 1.57 9.99 -18.67
CA LYS A 121 2.01 11.00 -19.64
C LYS A 121 2.06 10.47 -21.07
N VAL A 122 2.05 9.14 -21.25
CA VAL A 122 2.16 8.51 -22.56
C VAL A 122 0.79 8.25 -23.18
N HIS A 123 -0.14 7.64 -22.44
CA HIS A 123 -1.47 7.31 -22.95
C HIS A 123 -2.46 7.06 -21.81
N ARG A 124 -3.44 7.96 -21.64
CA ARG A 124 -4.37 7.97 -20.50
C ARG A 124 -5.15 6.66 -20.29
N ASP A 125 -5.80 6.14 -21.33
CA ASP A 125 -6.68 4.96 -21.17
C ASP A 125 -5.92 3.66 -20.89
N ILE A 126 -4.75 3.50 -21.51
CA ILE A 126 -3.87 2.35 -21.25
C ILE A 126 -3.24 2.51 -19.86
N ALA A 127 -2.81 3.71 -19.49
CA ALA A 127 -2.30 3.98 -18.15
C ALA A 127 -3.34 3.64 -17.08
N THR A 128 -4.57 4.12 -17.23
CA THR A 128 -5.68 3.84 -16.32
C THR A 128 -5.88 2.35 -16.12
N ARG A 129 -6.09 1.58 -17.21
CA ARG A 129 -6.28 0.12 -17.12
C ARG A 129 -5.08 -0.60 -16.52
N LYS A 130 -3.85 -0.25 -16.92
CA LYS A 130 -2.64 -0.93 -16.46
C LYS A 130 -2.36 -0.62 -14.99
N LEU A 131 -2.51 0.62 -14.54
CA LEU A 131 -2.31 1.00 -13.13
C LEU A 131 -3.40 0.42 -12.23
N CYS A 132 -4.68 0.47 -12.62
CA CYS A 132 -5.78 -0.18 -11.90
C CYS A 132 -5.57 -1.71 -11.78
N GLY A 133 -5.13 -2.35 -12.88
CA GLY A 133 -4.79 -3.77 -12.90
C GLY A 133 -3.60 -4.11 -11.99
N THR A 134 -2.57 -3.26 -11.96
CA THR A 134 -1.40 -3.41 -11.07
C THR A 134 -1.81 -3.27 -9.61
N LEU A 135 -2.61 -2.26 -9.24
CA LEU A 135 -3.11 -2.08 -7.89
C LEU A 135 -3.95 -3.29 -7.43
N SER A 136 -4.81 -3.80 -8.31
CA SER A 136 -5.58 -5.03 -8.07
C SER A 136 -4.72 -6.27 -7.87
N SER A 137 -3.58 -6.35 -8.57
CA SER A 137 -2.62 -7.45 -8.46
C SER A 137 -1.83 -7.35 -7.15
N LEU A 138 -1.39 -6.14 -6.79
CA LEU A 138 -0.72 -5.85 -5.52
C LEU A 138 -1.60 -6.27 -4.34
N ARG A 139 -2.90 -5.97 -4.39
CA ARG A 139 -3.88 -6.41 -3.40
C ARG A 139 -3.87 -7.93 -3.20
N LYS A 140 -3.87 -8.69 -4.30
CA LYS A 140 -3.86 -10.16 -4.26
C LYS A 140 -2.54 -10.68 -3.67
N THR A 141 -1.42 -10.08 -4.05
CA THR A 141 -0.09 -10.42 -3.53
C THR A 141 -0.03 -10.18 -2.03
N HIS A 142 -0.42 -9.00 -1.56
CA HIS A 142 -0.46 -8.67 -0.13
C HIS A 142 -1.34 -9.67 0.63
N ARG A 143 -2.55 -9.96 0.13
CA ARG A 143 -3.45 -10.91 0.79
C ARG A 143 -2.82 -12.29 0.93
N GLY A 144 -2.08 -12.73 -0.09
CA GLY A 144 -1.35 -14.00 -0.07
C GLY A 144 -0.21 -14.01 0.94
N VAL A 145 0.57 -12.92 1.01
CA VAL A 145 1.65 -12.74 1.98
C VAL A 145 1.11 -12.75 3.41
N TYR A 146 0.11 -11.91 3.73
CA TYR A 146 -0.51 -11.87 5.06
C TYR A 146 -1.12 -13.20 5.46
N ARG A 147 -1.86 -13.87 4.56
CA ARG A 147 -2.44 -15.19 4.85
C ARG A 147 -1.36 -16.22 5.18
N ARG A 148 -0.23 -16.24 4.46
CA ARG A 148 0.89 -17.14 4.75
C ARG A 148 1.54 -16.81 6.10
N TYR A 149 1.76 -15.54 6.38
CA TYR A 149 2.29 -15.10 7.66
C TYR A 149 1.38 -15.56 8.81
N TRP A 150 0.07 -15.30 8.73
CA TRP A 150 -0.86 -15.69 9.79
C TRP A 150 -0.96 -17.20 10.01
N LYS A 151 -0.92 -18.00 8.94
CA LYS A 151 -0.82 -19.46 9.07
C LYS A 151 0.44 -19.92 9.79
N ASN A 152 1.56 -19.22 9.59
CA ASN A 152 2.79 -19.50 10.33
C ASN A 152 2.64 -19.09 11.79
N VAL A 153 2.01 -17.95 12.09
CA VAL A 153 1.69 -17.51 13.45
C VAL A 153 0.82 -18.54 14.18
N GLU A 154 -0.27 -19.00 13.57
CA GLU A 154 -1.13 -20.05 14.12
C GLU A 154 -0.33 -21.32 14.44
N LYS A 155 0.49 -21.78 13.49
CA LYS A 155 1.36 -22.95 13.69
C LYS A 155 2.38 -22.73 14.79
N TRP A 156 2.97 -21.55 14.91
CA TRP A 156 3.89 -21.25 15.99
C TRP A 156 3.18 -21.23 17.34
N LEU A 157 2.00 -20.62 17.44
CA LEU A 157 1.17 -20.62 18.66
C LEU A 157 0.84 -22.04 19.12
N GLU A 158 0.56 -22.96 18.19
CA GLU A 158 0.39 -24.39 18.50
C GLU A 158 1.68 -25.02 19.06
N LEU A 159 2.84 -24.61 18.56
CA LEU A 159 4.15 -25.10 19.01
C LEU A 159 4.66 -24.43 20.28
N PHE A 160 4.09 -23.28 20.68
CA PHE A 160 4.38 -22.59 21.94
C PHE A 160 3.77 -23.29 23.17
N VAL A 161 2.97 -24.34 22.98
CA VAL A 161 2.43 -25.14 24.08
C VAL A 161 3.56 -25.95 24.72
N VAL A 162 3.83 -25.70 26.00
CA VAL A 162 4.82 -26.43 26.81
C VAL A 162 4.52 -27.93 26.75
N ASP A 163 5.50 -28.71 26.31
CA ASP A 163 5.38 -30.16 26.33
C ASP A 163 5.75 -30.66 27.73
N GLU A 164 4.78 -31.21 28.44
CA GLU A 164 4.98 -31.74 29.81
C GLU A 164 5.94 -32.94 29.84
N SER A 165 6.22 -33.56 28.69
CA SER A 165 7.21 -34.63 28.55
C SER A 165 8.66 -34.13 28.34
N GLU A 166 8.84 -32.87 27.94
CA GLU A 166 10.14 -32.23 27.79
C GLU A 166 10.59 -31.61 29.13
N ASN A 167 11.89 -31.65 29.42
CA ASN A 167 12.41 -30.91 30.57
C ASN A 167 12.40 -29.39 30.31
N LEU A 168 12.56 -28.59 31.37
CA LEU A 168 12.52 -27.13 31.27
C LEU A 168 13.53 -26.57 30.25
N GLY A 169 14.75 -27.12 30.21
CA GLY A 169 15.79 -26.68 29.27
C GLY A 169 15.41 -26.93 27.81
N GLN A 170 14.86 -28.09 27.51
CA GLN A 170 14.38 -28.44 26.16
C GLN A 170 13.23 -27.53 25.72
N ASN A 171 12.26 -27.29 26.61
CA ASN A 171 11.16 -26.37 26.35
C ASN A 171 11.66 -24.94 26.09
N VAL A 172 12.64 -24.46 26.87
CA VAL A 172 13.26 -23.13 26.69
C VAL A 172 14.00 -23.03 25.35
N ASP A 173 14.84 -24.01 25.00
CA ASP A 173 15.59 -24.01 23.75
C ASP A 173 14.66 -24.03 22.52
N ARG A 174 13.59 -24.84 22.58
CA ARG A 174 12.55 -24.89 21.55
C ARG A 174 11.84 -23.55 21.41
N LEU A 175 11.48 -22.93 22.53
CA LEU A 175 10.80 -21.63 22.55
C LEU A 175 11.68 -20.52 21.97
N LEU A 176 12.96 -20.47 22.34
CA LEU A 176 13.92 -19.51 21.77
C LEU A 176 14.08 -19.69 20.25
N LYS A 177 14.12 -20.94 19.76
CA LYS A 177 14.18 -21.23 18.33
C LYS A 177 12.93 -20.74 17.58
N LEU A 178 11.74 -20.95 18.16
CA LEU A 178 10.48 -20.47 17.59
C LEU A 178 10.41 -18.94 17.58
N MET A 179 10.82 -18.28 18.66
CA MET A 179 10.89 -16.82 18.73
C MET A 179 11.83 -16.24 17.68
N LYS A 180 12.99 -16.87 17.46
CA LYS A 180 13.91 -16.46 16.38
C LYS A 180 13.28 -16.57 14.99
N GLN A 181 12.61 -17.69 14.70
CA GLN A 181 11.92 -17.88 13.42
C GLN A 181 10.78 -16.88 13.20
N PHE A 182 10.01 -16.59 14.27
CA PHE A 182 8.97 -15.58 14.26
C PHE A 182 9.54 -14.18 13.97
N SER A 183 10.63 -13.81 14.65
CA SER A 183 11.32 -12.53 14.45
C SER A 183 11.81 -12.38 13.00
N GLU A 184 12.53 -13.37 12.47
CA GLU A 184 13.04 -13.35 11.08
C GLU A 184 11.91 -13.21 10.04
N ALA A 185 10.81 -13.95 10.23
CA ALA A 185 9.66 -13.88 9.33
C ALA A 185 8.91 -12.54 9.44
N SER A 186 8.81 -11.98 10.64
CA SER A 186 8.17 -10.67 10.87
C SER A 186 9.00 -9.53 10.27
N SER A 187 10.32 -9.56 10.42
CA SER A 187 11.21 -8.58 9.78
C SER A 187 11.13 -8.65 8.26
N LYS A 188 11.10 -9.86 7.69
CA LYS A 188 10.92 -10.04 6.24
C LYS A 188 9.56 -9.57 5.74
N LEU A 189 8.49 -9.81 6.51
CA LEU A 189 7.17 -9.26 6.21
C LEU A 189 7.24 -7.74 6.19
N TYR A 190 7.85 -7.13 7.20
CA TYR A 190 8.01 -5.69 7.30
C TYR A 190 8.77 -5.10 6.11
N GLU A 191 9.92 -5.66 5.74
CA GLU A 191 10.68 -5.25 4.54
C GLU A 191 9.83 -5.30 3.27
N THR A 192 9.07 -6.38 3.09
CA THR A 192 8.17 -6.54 1.95
C THR A 192 7.09 -5.46 1.94
N LEU A 193 6.52 -5.12 3.10
CA LEU A 193 5.49 -4.09 3.24
C LEU A 193 6.03 -2.68 3.02
N VAL A 194 7.25 -2.39 3.48
CA VAL A 194 7.90 -1.09 3.26
C VAL A 194 8.20 -0.89 1.78
N GLU A 195 8.79 -1.87 1.10
CA GLU A 195 9.07 -1.77 -0.33
C GLU A 195 7.78 -1.59 -1.15
N THR A 196 6.72 -2.31 -0.78
CA THR A 196 5.43 -2.19 -1.47
C THR A 196 4.72 -0.89 -1.14
N ARG A 197 4.95 -0.29 0.03
CA ARG A 197 4.40 1.03 0.41
C ARG A 197 4.89 2.13 -0.53
N GLU A 198 6.19 2.22 -0.78
CA GLU A 198 6.72 3.24 -1.70
C GLU A 198 6.17 3.09 -3.12
N PHE A 199 5.99 1.84 -3.57
CA PHE A 199 5.40 1.58 -4.87
C PHE A 199 3.91 1.91 -4.89
N HIS A 200 3.21 1.60 -3.81
CA HIS A 200 1.80 1.89 -3.60
C HIS A 200 1.52 3.40 -3.62
N GLU A 201 2.32 4.20 -2.91
CA GLU A 201 2.23 5.66 -2.93
C GLU A 201 2.36 6.20 -4.36
N ALA A 202 3.40 5.74 -5.09
CA ALA A 202 3.59 6.14 -6.49
C ALA A 202 2.40 5.75 -7.39
N LEU A 203 1.86 4.53 -7.23
CA LEU A 203 0.69 4.07 -8.00
C LEU A 203 -0.52 4.97 -7.77
N ILE A 204 -0.78 5.30 -6.51
CA ILE A 204 -1.92 6.14 -6.15
C ILE A 204 -1.76 7.56 -6.65
N ASP A 205 -0.58 8.16 -6.53
CA ASP A 205 -0.31 9.49 -7.05
C ASP A 205 -0.50 9.55 -8.58
N ALA A 206 -0.06 8.53 -9.30
CA ALA A 206 -0.29 8.43 -10.74
C ALA A 206 -1.78 8.26 -11.09
N MET A 207 -2.52 7.49 -10.31
CA MET A 207 -3.97 7.33 -10.50
C MET A 207 -4.74 8.61 -10.18
N LEU A 208 -4.27 9.40 -9.21
CA LEU A 208 -4.81 10.72 -8.93
C LEU A 208 -4.59 11.70 -10.08
N GLU A 209 -3.39 11.70 -10.66
CA GLU A 209 -3.09 12.51 -11.85
C GLU A 209 -4.01 12.14 -13.02
N LEU A 210 -4.28 10.83 -13.20
CA LEU A 210 -5.20 10.35 -14.21
C LEU A 210 -6.66 10.68 -13.94
N GLY A 211 -7.08 10.79 -12.67
CA GLY A 211 -8.48 11.05 -12.34
C GLY A 211 -9.46 9.96 -12.80
N GLY A 212 -10.76 10.26 -12.75
CA GLY A 212 -11.81 9.42 -13.32
C GLY A 212 -12.36 8.32 -12.40
N ASP A 213 -13.51 7.76 -12.81
CA ASP A 213 -14.30 6.82 -12.00
C ASP A 213 -13.62 5.47 -11.83
N GLU A 214 -12.90 5.00 -12.86
CA GLU A 214 -12.15 3.75 -12.82
C GLU A 214 -11.01 3.82 -11.79
N CYS A 215 -10.20 4.87 -11.83
CA CYS A 215 -9.13 5.11 -10.85
C CYS A 215 -9.71 5.26 -9.43
N TYR A 216 -10.79 6.03 -9.26
CA TYR A 216 -11.46 6.17 -7.98
C TYR A 216 -11.94 4.83 -7.42
N GLY A 217 -12.63 4.03 -8.25
CA GLY A 217 -13.12 2.71 -7.87
C GLY A 217 -11.99 1.77 -7.45
N ALA A 218 -10.90 1.74 -8.22
CA ALA A 218 -9.74 0.92 -7.90
C ALA A 218 -9.03 1.36 -6.60
N VAL A 219 -8.83 2.67 -6.37
CA VAL A 219 -8.26 3.18 -5.12
C VAL A 219 -9.18 2.89 -3.94
N LYS A 220 -10.50 3.05 -4.08
CA LYS A 220 -11.48 2.74 -3.04
C LYS A 220 -11.49 1.26 -2.67
N ASP A 221 -11.45 0.38 -3.66
CA ASP A 221 -11.39 -1.07 -3.44
C ASP A 221 -10.06 -1.52 -2.83
N TYR A 222 -8.99 -0.80 -3.13
CA TYR A 222 -7.69 -1.03 -2.50
C TYR A 222 -7.65 -0.50 -1.07
N TYR A 223 -8.19 0.69 -0.80
CA TYR A 223 -8.35 1.26 0.54
C TYR A 223 -9.06 0.30 1.49
N ARG A 224 -10.23 -0.20 1.08
CA ARG A 224 -11.00 -1.19 1.87
C ARG A 224 -10.21 -2.44 2.23
N TYR A 225 -9.29 -2.83 1.35
CA TYR A 225 -8.36 -3.90 1.67
C TYR A 225 -7.32 -3.43 2.68
N VAL A 226 -6.60 -2.35 2.39
CA VAL A 226 -5.46 -1.93 3.20
C VAL A 226 -5.86 -1.56 4.62
N VAL A 227 -7.01 -0.90 4.82
CA VAL A 227 -7.49 -0.49 6.15
C VAL A 227 -7.65 -1.67 7.11
N ASP A 228 -8.08 -2.84 6.61
CA ASP A 228 -8.26 -4.06 7.40
C ASP A 228 -6.92 -4.70 7.85
N TYR A 229 -5.80 -4.39 7.18
CA TYR A 229 -4.49 -5.04 7.43
C TYR A 229 -3.44 -4.10 8.00
N SER A 230 -3.45 -2.85 7.57
CA SER A 230 -2.46 -1.84 7.95
C SER A 230 -3.09 -0.47 7.79
N PHE A 231 -3.63 0.05 8.89
CA PHE A 231 -4.17 1.40 8.95
C PHE A 231 -3.12 2.42 8.48
N ARG A 232 -1.84 2.21 8.86
CA ARG A 232 -0.70 3.04 8.44
C ARG A 232 -0.61 3.18 6.93
N ASP A 233 -0.66 2.04 6.22
CA ASP A 233 -0.48 2.00 4.77
C ASP A 233 -1.70 2.51 3.99
N SER A 234 -2.82 2.80 4.67
CA SER A 234 -4.03 3.31 4.03
C SER A 234 -3.99 4.81 3.76
N LEU A 235 -3.00 5.55 4.30
CA LEU A 235 -2.90 7.02 4.16
C LEU A 235 -2.83 7.51 2.72
N PRO A 236 -2.04 6.89 1.81
CA PRO A 236 -2.02 7.30 0.41
C PRO A 236 -3.40 7.17 -0.22
N CYS A 237 -4.12 6.08 0.07
CA CYS A 237 -5.49 5.90 -0.37
C CYS A 237 -6.43 6.96 0.17
N VAL A 238 -6.33 7.30 1.45
CA VAL A 238 -7.19 8.34 2.04
C VAL A 238 -6.92 9.69 1.39
N ARG A 239 -5.66 10.12 1.28
CA ARG A 239 -5.29 11.36 0.57
C ARG A 239 -5.88 11.38 -0.83
N ALA A 240 -5.81 10.25 -1.52
CA ALA A 240 -6.35 10.13 -2.86
C ALA A 240 -7.87 10.20 -2.91
N LEU A 241 -8.58 9.43 -2.10
CA LEU A 241 -10.04 9.43 -2.05
C LEU A 241 -10.59 10.80 -1.67
N LEU A 242 -9.90 11.54 -0.79
CA LEU A 242 -10.26 12.91 -0.46
C LEU A 242 -10.04 13.87 -1.64
N LYS A 243 -8.94 13.72 -2.39
CA LYS A 243 -8.67 14.50 -3.61
C LYS A 243 -9.63 14.18 -4.77
N PHE A 244 -10.13 12.94 -4.87
CA PHE A 244 -11.16 12.57 -5.85
C PHE A 244 -12.53 13.24 -5.58
N GLY A 245 -12.71 13.86 -4.41
CA GLY A 245 -13.85 14.72 -4.09
C GLY A 245 -15.06 14.01 -3.48
N ALA A 246 -16.24 14.62 -3.62
CA ALA A 246 -17.53 14.19 -3.04
C ALA A 246 -18.17 12.99 -3.72
N ARG A 247 -17.42 11.90 -3.82
CA ARG A 247 -17.89 10.67 -4.45
C ARG A 247 -18.45 9.69 -3.41
N PRO A 248 -19.51 8.93 -3.73
CA PRO A 248 -20.10 7.95 -2.81
C PRO A 248 -19.07 6.97 -2.26
N GLY A 249 -18.95 6.91 -0.93
CA GLY A 249 -18.03 6.05 -0.19
C GLY A 249 -16.85 6.76 0.47
N VAL A 250 -16.69 8.08 0.30
CA VAL A 250 -15.78 8.88 1.13
C VAL A 250 -16.30 8.96 2.57
N GLU A 251 -17.61 8.84 2.78
CA GLU A 251 -18.24 8.75 4.09
C GLU A 251 -17.73 7.54 4.85
N LYS A 252 -17.66 6.38 4.17
CA LYS A 252 -17.09 5.18 4.75
C LYS A 252 -15.60 5.35 5.08
N VAL A 253 -14.84 6.12 4.30
CA VAL A 253 -13.45 6.46 4.66
C VAL A 253 -13.42 7.26 5.95
N ILE A 254 -14.31 8.24 6.11
CA ILE A 254 -14.40 9.06 7.34
C ILE A 254 -14.86 8.22 8.53
N GLU A 255 -15.83 7.32 8.35
CA GLU A 255 -16.31 6.39 9.38
C GLU A 255 -15.24 5.37 9.76
N ASP A 256 -14.64 4.69 8.78
CA ASP A 256 -13.54 3.76 8.99
C ASP A 256 -12.38 4.50 9.68
N LEU A 257 -12.10 5.76 9.33
CA LEU A 257 -11.14 6.58 10.05
C LEU A 257 -11.58 6.87 11.48
N ALA A 258 -12.80 7.33 11.72
CA ALA A 258 -13.27 7.63 13.07
C ALA A 258 -13.28 6.38 13.97
N ASP A 259 -13.53 5.20 13.41
CA ASP A 259 -13.59 3.94 14.16
C ASP A 259 -12.22 3.25 14.34
N HIS A 260 -11.29 3.38 13.38
CA HIS A 260 -9.92 2.82 13.50
C HIS A 260 -8.95 3.77 14.20
N TYR A 261 -9.29 5.04 14.28
CA TYR A 261 -8.51 6.05 14.96
C TYR A 261 -8.92 6.10 16.43
N ASP A 262 -8.80 5.00 17.19
CA ASP A 262 -8.79 5.15 18.65
C ASP A 262 -7.44 5.78 19.04
N TYR A 263 -7.40 7.10 18.98
CA TYR A 263 -6.20 7.89 19.26
C TYR A 263 -5.69 7.65 20.68
N SER A 264 -6.53 7.13 21.59
CA SER A 264 -6.10 6.81 22.95
C SER A 264 -5.17 5.60 23.00
N ASP A 265 -5.49 4.53 22.27
CA ASP A 265 -4.63 3.34 22.14
C ASP A 265 -3.34 3.66 21.37
N MET A 266 -3.45 4.48 20.31
CA MET A 266 -2.27 4.94 19.57
C MET A 266 -1.36 5.83 20.43
N GLN A 267 -1.93 6.73 21.25
CA GLN A 267 -1.16 7.57 22.18
C GLN A 267 -0.47 6.75 23.26
N ASN A 268 -1.13 5.70 23.78
CA ASN A 268 -0.53 4.79 24.76
C ASN A 268 0.64 4.02 24.13
N MET A 269 0.44 3.49 22.92
CA MET A 269 1.51 2.83 22.16
C MET A 269 2.67 3.79 21.85
N ILE A 270 2.39 5.02 21.40
CA ILE A 270 3.43 6.04 21.16
C ILE A 270 4.18 6.36 22.46
N LYS A 271 3.49 6.49 23.60
CA LYS A 271 4.14 6.73 24.90
C LYS A 271 5.04 5.58 25.31
N ASP A 272 4.59 4.34 25.12
CA ASP A 272 5.37 3.14 25.42
C ASP A 272 6.61 3.08 24.51
N MET A 273 6.44 3.33 23.21
CA MET A 273 7.53 3.40 22.24
C MET A 273 8.52 4.54 22.55
N GLN A 274 8.04 5.72 22.93
CA GLN A 274 8.88 6.84 23.37
C GLN A 274 9.65 6.51 24.65
N ALA A 275 9.02 5.84 25.61
CA ALA A 275 9.67 5.36 26.83
C ALA A 275 10.80 4.36 26.52
N GLU A 276 10.67 3.59 25.45
CA GLU A 276 11.68 2.66 24.94
C GLU A 276 12.72 3.31 24.00
N ASN A 277 12.63 4.62 23.72
CA ASN A 277 13.41 5.34 22.69
C ASN A 277 13.31 4.70 21.30
N ASP A 278 12.14 4.15 20.96
CA ASP A 278 11.89 3.58 19.66
C ASP A 278 11.70 4.73 18.62
N PRO A 279 12.58 4.84 17.60
CA PRO A 279 12.49 5.91 16.60
C PRO A 279 11.20 5.87 15.78
N ARG A 280 10.48 4.74 15.77
CA ARG A 280 9.18 4.62 15.10
C ARG A 280 8.08 5.42 15.80
N ALA A 281 8.26 5.86 17.04
CA ALA A 281 7.24 6.62 17.75
C ALA A 281 6.96 7.98 17.08
N GLU A 282 7.99 8.64 16.54
CA GLU A 282 7.85 9.89 15.79
C GLU A 282 7.02 9.67 14.51
N ASP A 283 7.30 8.58 13.77
CA ASP A 283 6.54 8.22 12.57
C ASP A 283 5.02 8.10 12.82
N PHE A 284 4.62 7.62 14.01
CA PHE A 284 3.20 7.45 14.37
C PHE A 284 2.51 8.78 14.71
N VAL A 285 3.24 9.72 15.34
CA VAL A 285 2.71 11.07 15.62
C VAL A 285 2.49 11.84 14.32
N ASP A 286 3.49 11.86 13.45
CA ASP A 286 3.43 12.54 12.15
C ASP A 286 2.27 12.00 11.31
N TRP A 287 2.09 10.68 11.33
CA TRP A 287 1.01 10.00 10.62
C TRP A 287 -0.38 10.44 11.10
N GLY A 288 -0.60 10.53 12.41
CA GLY A 288 -1.86 11.01 12.96
C GLY A 288 -2.18 12.45 12.55
N GLU A 289 -1.17 13.32 12.53
CA GLU A 289 -1.28 14.71 12.10
C GLU A 289 -1.58 14.85 10.60
N GLU A 290 -0.93 14.03 9.76
CA GLU A 290 -1.19 14.01 8.32
C GLU A 290 -2.63 13.61 7.99
N TYR A 291 -3.18 12.66 8.74
CA TYR A 291 -4.59 12.28 8.63
C TYR A 291 -5.53 13.41 9.01
N HIS A 292 -5.25 14.06 10.13
CA HIS A 292 -6.01 15.21 10.58
C HIS A 292 -6.01 16.32 9.53
N LYS A 293 -4.84 16.69 9.00
CA LYS A 293 -4.70 17.68 7.93
C LYS A 293 -5.53 17.31 6.70
N ALA A 294 -5.55 16.04 6.32
CA ALA A 294 -6.33 15.57 5.18
C ALA A 294 -7.85 15.72 5.41
N LEU A 295 -8.34 15.39 6.61
CA LEU A 295 -9.75 15.59 6.99
C LEU A 295 -10.14 17.07 7.03
N VAL A 296 -9.30 17.92 7.63
CA VAL A 296 -9.51 19.39 7.65
C VAL A 296 -9.59 19.94 6.23
N ALA A 297 -8.62 19.61 5.38
CA ALA A 297 -8.60 20.08 4.00
C ALA A 297 -9.85 19.64 3.21
N MET A 298 -10.38 18.45 3.47
CA MET A 298 -11.64 17.99 2.88
C MET A 298 -12.83 18.82 3.37
N VAL A 299 -12.94 19.06 4.68
CA VAL A 299 -14.00 19.89 5.27
C VAL A 299 -13.99 21.29 4.68
N GLU A 300 -12.80 21.89 4.56
CA GLU A 300 -12.58 23.21 3.96
C GLU A 300 -12.94 23.23 2.47
N ALA A 301 -12.46 22.27 1.69
CA ALA A 301 -12.76 22.16 0.26
C ALA A 301 -14.27 22.04 -0.01
N ARG A 302 -15.00 21.43 0.92
CA ARG A 302 -16.47 21.29 0.86
C ARG A 302 -17.23 22.43 1.52
N LYS A 303 -16.55 23.45 2.05
CA LYS A 303 -17.13 24.59 2.77
C LYS A 303 -18.06 24.16 3.90
N LEU A 304 -17.70 23.07 4.58
CA LEU A 304 -18.41 22.54 5.73
C LEU A 304 -17.96 23.28 7.00
N PRO A 305 -18.71 23.17 8.11
CA PRO A 305 -18.29 23.74 9.39
C PRO A 305 -16.91 23.24 9.77
N ALA A 306 -16.05 24.11 10.31
CA ALA A 306 -14.68 23.74 10.66
C ALA A 306 -14.63 22.44 11.48
N GLY A 307 -13.67 21.59 11.14
CA GLY A 307 -13.38 20.37 11.89
C GLY A 307 -12.85 20.68 13.29
N PRO A 308 -12.76 19.68 14.17
CA PRO A 308 -12.11 19.83 15.46
C PRO A 308 -10.62 20.15 15.28
N GLU A 309 -9.98 20.75 16.30
CA GLU A 309 -8.53 20.95 16.35
C GLU A 309 -7.79 19.64 16.64
N PHE A 310 -6.55 19.53 16.18
CA PHE A 310 -5.68 18.39 16.47
C PHE A 310 -5.34 18.32 17.96
N GLY A 311 -5.38 17.12 18.55
CA GLY A 311 -5.02 16.92 19.95
C GLY A 311 -5.65 15.68 20.58
N PRO A 312 -5.60 15.56 21.93
CA PRO A 312 -6.21 14.44 22.64
C PRO A 312 -7.70 14.28 22.33
N GLY A 313 -8.12 13.03 22.06
CA GLY A 313 -9.49 12.69 21.70
C GLY A 313 -9.96 13.25 20.35
N VAL A 314 -9.04 13.62 19.45
CA VAL A 314 -9.41 14.20 18.13
C VAL A 314 -10.30 13.26 17.31
N ALA A 315 -10.18 11.95 17.48
CA ALA A 315 -11.08 10.99 16.83
C ALA A 315 -12.52 11.07 17.32
N ASP A 316 -12.75 11.02 18.63
CA ASP A 316 -14.09 11.16 19.21
C ASP A 316 -14.73 12.49 18.81
N LYS A 317 -13.91 13.55 18.75
CA LYS A 317 -14.33 14.86 18.26
C LYS A 317 -14.71 14.81 16.78
N TRP A 318 -13.93 14.12 15.93
CA TRP A 318 -14.28 13.92 14.52
C TRP A 318 -15.54 13.07 14.35
N LYS A 319 -15.74 12.04 15.18
CA LYS A 319 -16.95 11.20 15.18
C LYS A 319 -18.19 12.02 15.53
N THR A 320 -18.12 12.78 16.62
CA THR A 320 -19.19 13.70 17.04
C THR A 320 -19.47 14.75 15.98
N TRP A 321 -18.41 15.33 15.40
CA TRP A 321 -18.52 16.30 14.31
C TRP A 321 -19.18 15.67 13.07
N TRP A 322 -18.80 14.44 12.72
CA TRP A 322 -19.37 13.71 11.58
C TRP A 322 -20.85 13.45 11.78
N GLU A 323 -21.25 12.91 12.94
CA GLU A 323 -22.66 12.66 13.26
C GLU A 323 -23.51 13.93 13.15
N ALA A 324 -22.98 15.08 13.59
CA ALA A 324 -23.66 16.37 13.52
C ALA A 324 -23.70 17.01 12.12
N ASN A 325 -22.81 16.61 11.20
CA ASN A 325 -22.64 17.27 9.90
C ASN A 325 -22.82 16.34 8.69
N ARG A 326 -22.98 15.02 8.87
CA ARG A 326 -23.10 14.04 7.78
C ARG A 326 -24.22 14.35 6.79
N GLU A 327 -25.33 14.95 7.25
CA GLU A 327 -26.44 15.35 6.38
C GLU A 327 -26.11 16.52 5.45
N LYS A 328 -25.07 17.30 5.79
CA LYS A 328 -24.58 18.43 4.98
C LYS A 328 -23.59 17.98 3.91
N PHE A 329 -23.18 16.71 3.90
CA PHE A 329 -22.41 16.16 2.80
C PHE A 329 -23.38 15.98 1.62
N PRO A 330 -23.20 16.72 0.51
CA PRO A 330 -24.09 16.59 -0.62
C PRO A 330 -24.00 15.15 -1.14
N PHE A 331 -25.07 14.39 -0.93
CA PHE A 331 -25.24 13.09 -1.53
C PHE A 331 -25.59 13.29 -2.99
N GLU A 332 -24.60 13.46 -3.85
CA GLU A 332 -24.77 13.01 -5.23
C GLU A 332 -24.75 11.48 -5.19
N VAL A 333 -25.85 10.90 -4.71
CA VAL A 333 -26.23 9.55 -5.14
C VAL A 333 -26.35 9.70 -6.64
N GLY A 334 -25.37 9.17 -7.37
CA GLY A 334 -25.40 9.14 -8.83
C GLY A 334 -26.81 8.81 -9.25
N SER A 335 -27.47 9.76 -9.92
CA SER A 335 -28.77 9.57 -10.52
C SER A 335 -28.72 8.22 -11.20
N LYS A 336 -29.61 7.30 -10.80
CA LYS A 336 -29.83 6.05 -11.52
C LYS A 336 -29.85 6.43 -13.00
N SER A 337 -28.88 5.93 -13.75
CA SER A 337 -28.89 6.03 -15.20
C SER A 337 -30.24 5.50 -15.67
N GLU A 338 -31.05 6.38 -16.24
CA GLU A 338 -32.22 5.99 -17.03
C GLU A 338 -31.81 5.13 -18.23
#